data_AF-A0A1H6CP45-F1
#
_entry.id   AF-A0A1H6CP45-F1
#
_cell.length_a   1.000
_cell.length_b   1.000
_cell.length_c   1.000
_cell.angle_alpha   90.00
_cell.angle_beta   90.00
_cell.angle_gamma   90.00
#
_symmetry.space_group_name_H-M   'P 1'
#
loop_
_entity.id
_entity.type
_entity.pdbx_description
1 polymer ?
#
loop_
_entity_poly.entity_id
_entity_poly.type
_entity_poly.pdbx_seq_one_letter_code
_entity_poly.pdbx_strand_id
1 'polypeptide(L)'
;MSEAHRLYVKHAVGSRMLLDTKELDGFLHLSEVPGGWRFEISAVDLDAAREIADFREELNLFYLEEGEGEERQKWWYYGQTTPEIEYEANGRVLHITVDTRKAYSNRHV
;
A
#
# COMPACT_ATOMS: atom_id res chain seq x y z
N MET A 1 -1.21 -10.40 -20.72
CA MET A 1 -1.49 -10.92 -19.36
C MET A 1 -1.12 -9.79 -18.41
N SER A 2 -2.04 -9.29 -17.59
CA SER A 2 -1.75 -8.15 -16.72
C SER A 2 -0.81 -8.58 -15.61
N GLU A 3 0.24 -7.79 -15.40
CA GLU A 3 1.13 -7.90 -14.25
C GLU A 3 0.28 -7.83 -12.96
N ALA A 4 0.38 -8.87 -12.14
CA ALA A 4 -0.36 -8.91 -10.89
C ALA A 4 0.41 -8.06 -9.88
N HIS A 5 -0.22 -7.02 -9.37
CA HIS A 5 0.38 -6.15 -8.37
C HIS A 5 -0.26 -6.43 -7.02
N ARG A 6 0.56 -6.43 -5.96
CA ARG A 6 0.09 -6.67 -4.59
C ARG A 6 0.63 -5.60 -3.66
N LEU A 7 -0.20 -5.16 -2.73
CA LEU A 7 0.17 -4.23 -1.68
C LEU A 7 -0.08 -4.87 -0.31
N TYR A 8 0.93 -4.79 0.56
CA TYR A 8 0.76 -4.99 1.99
C TYR A 8 0.75 -3.64 2.69
N VAL A 9 -0.27 -3.39 3.49
CA VAL A 9 -0.30 -2.28 4.45
C VAL A 9 -0.04 -2.88 5.83
N LYS A 10 1.03 -2.45 6.50
CA LYS A 10 1.42 -2.95 7.80
C LYS A 10 1.59 -1.83 8.81
N HIS A 11 1.24 -2.11 10.05
CA HIS A 11 1.65 -1.29 11.18
C HIS A 11 3.15 -1.51 11.45
N ALA A 12 3.95 -0.45 11.36
CA ALA A 12 5.40 -0.51 11.45
C ALA A 12 5.87 -0.95 12.85
N VAL A 13 5.25 -0.44 13.92
CA VAL A 13 5.67 -0.70 15.30
C VAL A 13 5.22 -2.09 15.77
N GLY A 14 3.99 -2.50 15.44
CA GLY A 14 3.41 -3.78 15.85
C GLY A 14 3.68 -4.95 14.90
N SER A 15 4.27 -4.70 13.73
CA SER A 15 4.45 -5.68 12.64
C SER A 15 3.15 -6.39 12.20
N ARG A 16 1.99 -5.78 12.49
CA ARG A 16 0.67 -6.34 12.20
C ARG A 16 0.27 -6.03 10.76
N MET A 17 -0.31 -7.02 10.08
CA MET A 17 -0.94 -6.80 8.78
C MET A 17 -2.26 -6.06 8.99
N LEU A 18 -2.42 -4.92 8.31
CA LEU A 18 -3.65 -4.14 8.29
C LEU A 18 -4.44 -4.37 7.00
N LEU A 19 -3.74 -4.60 5.88
CA LEU A 19 -4.36 -4.91 4.59
C LEU A 19 -3.44 -5.75 3.71
N ASP A 20 -4.04 -6.69 2.99
CA ASP A 20 -3.41 -7.47 1.93
C ASP A 20 -4.31 -7.46 0.70
N THR A 21 -3.89 -6.78 -0.37
CA THR A 21 -4.77 -6.62 -1.54
C THR A 21 -5.05 -7.91 -2.29
N LYS A 22 -4.32 -9.00 -2.01
CA LYS A 22 -4.62 -10.33 -2.58
C LYS A 22 -5.88 -10.95 -1.99
N GLU A 23 -6.27 -10.53 -0.78
CA GLU A 23 -7.48 -11.01 -0.10
C GLU A 23 -8.73 -10.23 -0.54
N LEU A 24 -8.55 -9.18 -1.35
CA LEU A 24 -9.63 -8.34 -1.87
C LEU A 24 -10.04 -8.79 -3.27
N ASP A 25 -11.35 -8.81 -3.52
CA ASP A 25 -11.91 -8.95 -4.87
C ASP A 25 -12.05 -7.55 -5.51
N GLY A 26 -10.92 -6.88 -5.67
CA GLY A 26 -10.85 -5.47 -6.08
C GLY A 26 -9.64 -5.16 -6.95
N PHE A 27 -9.45 -3.88 -7.22
CA PHE A 27 -8.31 -3.37 -7.97
C PHE A 27 -7.32 -2.66 -7.05
N LEU A 28 -6.07 -2.62 -7.50
CA LEU A 28 -4.99 -1.84 -6.93
C LEU A 28 -4.41 -0.99 -8.06
N HIS A 29 -4.38 0.33 -7.86
CA HIS A 29 -3.70 1.27 -8.74
C HIS A 29 -2.69 2.10 -7.95
N LEU A 30 -1.56 2.40 -8.59
CA LEU A 30 -0.51 3.23 -8.04
C LEU A 30 -0.19 4.32 -9.06
N SER A 31 -0.26 5.59 -8.64
CA SER A 31 0.06 6.74 -9.47
C SER A 31 1.06 7.67 -8.77
N GLU A 32 1.87 8.36 -9.56
CA GLU A 32 2.65 9.49 -9.06
C GLU A 32 1.75 10.73 -8.96
N VAL A 33 1.88 11.45 -7.85
CA VAL A 33 1.17 12.70 -7.58
C VAL A 33 2.18 13.77 -7.16
N PRO A 34 1.85 15.08 -7.21
CA PRO A 34 2.76 16.11 -6.73
C PRO A 34 3.21 15.81 -5.28
N GLY A 35 4.51 15.59 -5.10
CA GLY A 35 5.10 15.32 -3.79
C GLY A 35 5.14 13.84 -3.36
N GLY A 36 4.69 12.89 -4.18
CA GLY A 36 4.78 11.48 -3.81
C GLY A 36 3.99 10.51 -4.68
N TRP A 37 3.40 9.51 -4.03
CA TRP A 37 2.69 8.42 -4.66
C TRP A 37 1.34 8.21 -3.98
N ARG A 38 0.30 7.96 -4.78
CA ARG A 38 -1.05 7.65 -4.31
C ARG A 38 -1.40 6.22 -4.70
N PHE A 39 -1.74 5.42 -3.69
CA PHE A 39 -2.37 4.12 -3.86
C PHE A 39 -3.88 4.31 -3.89
N GLU A 40 -4.55 3.60 -4.78
CA GLU A 40 -6.00 3.50 -4.85
C GLU A 40 -6.38 2.02 -4.81
N ILE A 41 -7.17 1.65 -3.80
CA ILE A 41 -7.46 0.26 -3.48
C ILE A 41 -8.97 0.12 -3.29
N SER A 42 -9.62 -0.67 -4.12
CA SER A 42 -11.06 -0.94 -3.97
C SER A 42 -11.34 -2.20 -3.16
N ALA A 43 -12.63 -2.39 -2.84
CA ALA A 43 -13.14 -3.47 -1.99
C ALA A 43 -12.61 -3.45 -0.55
N VAL A 44 -12.03 -2.34 -0.08
CA VAL A 44 -11.58 -2.19 1.31
C VAL A 44 -12.78 -1.96 2.21
N ASP A 45 -12.90 -2.72 3.30
CA ASP A 45 -13.93 -2.49 4.30
C ASP A 45 -13.66 -1.23 5.13
N LEU A 46 -14.74 -0.55 5.55
CA LEU A 46 -14.65 0.69 6.32
C LEU A 46 -13.84 0.53 7.61
N ASP A 47 -13.95 -0.62 8.28
CA ASP A 47 -13.21 -0.86 9.53
C ASP A 47 -11.71 -0.99 9.29
N ALA A 48 -11.29 -1.66 8.21
CA ALA A 48 -9.89 -1.71 7.80
C ALA A 48 -9.36 -0.32 7.40
N ALA A 49 -10.16 0.46 6.65
CA ALA A 49 -9.79 1.83 6.28
C ALA A 49 -9.62 2.74 7.50
N ARG A 50 -10.51 2.63 8.51
CA ARG A 50 -10.39 3.35 9.78
C ARG A 50 -9.14 2.97 10.54
N GLU A 51 -8.88 1.67 10.67
CA GLU A 51 -7.69 1.20 11.37
C GLU A 51 -6.40 1.68 10.70
N ILE A 52 -6.35 1.68 9.36
CA ILE A 52 -5.22 2.25 8.60
C ILE A 52 -5.08 3.75 8.87
N ALA A 53 -6.18 4.51 8.93
CA ALA A 53 -6.17 5.93 9.23
C ALA A 53 -5.71 6.25 10.66
N ASP A 54 -6.06 5.39 11.63
CA ASP A 54 -5.64 5.50 13.02
C ASP A 54 -4.13 5.31 13.18
N PHE A 55 -3.52 4.43 12.37
CA PHE A 55 -2.08 4.17 12.37
C PHE A 55 -1.32 4.91 11.26
N ARG A 56 -1.88 5.97 10.65
CA ARG A 56 -1.33 6.60 9.44
C ARG A 56 0.14 7.01 9.53
N GLU A 57 0.62 7.45 10.70
CA GLU A 57 2.02 7.87 10.90
C GLU A 57 2.99 6.69 11.06
N GLU A 58 2.46 5.48 11.21
CA GLU A 58 3.20 4.26 11.49
C GLU A 58 2.89 3.18 10.44
N LEU A 59 2.69 3.59 9.18
CA LEU A 59 2.42 2.68 8.07
C LEU A 59 3.68 2.29 7.29
N ASN A 60 3.79 1.00 7.02
CA ASN A 60 4.67 0.44 6.00
C ASN A 60 3.81 -0.09 4.83
N LEU A 61 4.03 0.45 3.64
CA LEU A 61 3.36 0.04 2.41
C LEU A 61 4.37 -0.74 1.56
N PHE A 62 4.18 -2.05 1.41
CA PHE A 62 5.03 -2.87 0.58
C PHE A 62 4.33 -3.24 -0.71
N TYR A 63 4.79 -2.68 -1.83
CA TYR A 63 4.28 -2.95 -3.16
C TYR A 63 5.16 -4.00 -3.84
N LEU A 64 4.53 -5.02 -4.41
CA LEU A 64 5.17 -6.13 -5.10
C LEU A 64 4.73 -6.10 -6.55
N GLU A 65 5.70 -6.00 -7.45
CA GLU A 65 5.51 -6.18 -8.88
C GLU A 65 5.65 -7.69 -9.17
N GLU A 66 4.54 -8.40 -9.37
CA GLU A 66 4.58 -9.82 -9.74
C GLU A 66 4.69 -9.96 -11.27
N GLY A 67 5.87 -10.34 -11.74
CA GLY A 67 6.15 -10.69 -13.13
C GLY A 67 6.45 -12.19 -13.33
N GLU A 68 6.38 -12.67 -14.59
CA GLU A 68 6.87 -13.99 -14.98
C GLU A 68 8.40 -13.94 -15.20
N GLY A 69 9.20 -14.26 -14.16
CA GLY A 69 10.66 -14.26 -14.24
C GLY A 69 11.39 -14.05 -12.89
N GLU A 70 12.72 -14.19 -12.90
CA GLU A 70 13.56 -14.09 -11.69
C GLU A 70 13.73 -12.63 -11.23
N GLU A 71 13.54 -12.48 -9.91
CA GLU A 71 13.54 -11.27 -9.08
C GLU A 71 12.30 -10.35 -9.19
N ARG A 72 11.25 -10.74 -8.44
CA ARG A 72 10.11 -9.87 -8.10
C ARG A 72 10.62 -8.61 -7.41
N GLN A 73 10.48 -7.45 -8.05
CA GLN A 73 10.85 -6.19 -7.43
C GLN A 73 9.85 -5.86 -6.31
N LYS A 74 10.39 -5.58 -5.12
CA LYS A 74 9.62 -5.12 -3.98
C LYS A 74 10.01 -3.68 -3.67
N TRP A 75 9.00 -2.86 -3.46
CA TRP A 75 9.15 -1.46 -3.11
C TRP A 75 8.57 -1.21 -1.72
N TRP A 76 9.25 -0.39 -0.95
CA TRP A 76 8.78 0.08 0.34
C TRP A 76 8.42 1.55 0.23
N TYR A 77 7.15 1.84 0.50
CA TYR A 77 6.56 3.16 0.53
C TYR A 77 6.21 3.51 1.98
N TYR A 78 6.43 4.76 2.36
CA TYR A 78 6.13 5.28 3.70
C TYR A 78 6.09 6.81 3.67
N GLY A 79 5.47 7.44 4.67
CA GLY A 79 5.52 8.89 4.86
C GLY A 79 6.68 9.31 5.75
N GLN A 80 7.52 10.24 5.29
CA GLN A 80 8.40 11.04 6.14
C GLN A 80 7.61 12.16 6.83
N THR A 81 6.58 12.67 6.14
CA THR A 81 5.51 13.49 6.69
C THR A 81 4.26 12.64 6.95
N THR A 82 3.26 13.19 7.66
CA THR A 82 1.97 12.52 7.92
C THR A 82 1.31 12.11 6.60
N PRO A 83 1.10 10.80 6.34
CA PRO A 83 0.39 10.32 5.16
C PRO A 83 -1.06 10.84 5.13
N GLU A 84 -1.55 11.05 3.91
CA GLU A 84 -2.96 11.35 3.67
C GLU A 84 -3.73 10.05 3.44
N ILE A 85 -4.83 9.88 4.17
CA ILE A 85 -5.70 8.70 4.09
C ILE A 85 -7.12 9.20 3.80
N GLU A 86 -7.65 8.83 2.64
CA GLU A 86 -9.02 9.16 2.23
C GLU A 86 -9.80 7.89 1.96
N TYR A 87 -11.08 7.85 2.32
CA TYR A 87 -11.93 6.70 2.06
C TYR A 87 -13.26 7.12 1.43
N GLU A 88 -13.53 6.61 0.23
CA GLU A 88 -14.80 6.75 -0.45
C GLU A 88 -15.73 5.60 -0.07
N ALA A 89 -16.76 5.90 0.73
CA ALA A 89 -17.74 4.91 1.14
C ALA A 89 -18.57 4.38 -0.05
N ASN A 90 -18.87 5.24 -1.02
CA ASN A 90 -19.63 4.92 -2.23
C ASN A 90 -18.72 4.30 -3.31
N GLY A 91 -18.19 3.12 -3.03
CA GLY A 91 -17.22 2.46 -3.91
C GLY A 91 -16.22 1.61 -3.14
N ARG A 92 -16.15 1.80 -1.81
CA ARG A 92 -15.24 1.08 -0.91
C ARG A 92 -13.78 1.24 -1.37
N VAL A 93 -13.42 2.48 -1.68
CA VAL A 93 -12.10 2.84 -2.20
C VAL A 93 -11.30 3.55 -1.13
N LEU A 94 -10.16 2.98 -0.78
CA LEU A 94 -9.15 3.57 0.08
C LEU A 94 -8.08 4.23 -0.77
N HIS A 95 -7.77 5.48 -0.46
CA HIS A 95 -6.61 6.18 -0.99
C HIS A 95 -5.57 6.41 0.09
N ILE A 96 -4.32 6.13 -0.23
CA ILE A 96 -3.17 6.35 0.66
C ILE A 96 -2.12 7.14 -0.13
N THR A 97 -1.82 8.37 0.31
CA THR A 97 -0.76 9.19 -0.27
C THR A 97 0.46 9.23 0.66
N VAL A 98 1.64 8.94 0.11
CA VAL A 98 2.92 8.97 0.82
C VAL A 98 4.02 9.62 -0.01
N ASP A 99 5.04 10.14 0.65
CA ASP A 99 6.08 10.99 0.04
C ASP A 99 7.41 10.26 -0.22
N THR A 100 7.54 8.99 0.18
CA THR A 100 8.81 8.26 0.12
C THR A 100 8.66 6.88 -0.47
N ARG A 101 9.60 6.50 -1.35
CA ARG A 101 9.75 5.17 -1.95
C ARG A 101 11.21 4.72 -1.88
N LYS A 102 11.44 3.45 -1.52
CA LYS A 102 12.74 2.78 -1.57
C LYS A 102 12.63 1.40 -2.20
N ALA A 103 13.62 1.03 -3.02
CA ALA A 103 13.79 -0.36 -3.41
C ALA A 103 14.05 -1.19 -2.16
N TYR A 104 13.38 -2.32 -2.01
CA TYR A 104 13.45 -3.16 -0.84
C TYR A 104 13.83 -4.58 -1.24
N SER A 105 14.97 -5.06 -0.77
CA SER A 105 15.38 -6.45 -0.92
C SER A 105 15.58 -7.08 0.46
N ASN A 106 15.17 -8.35 0.61
CA ASN A 106 15.47 -9.14 1.81
C ASN A 106 16.94 -9.63 1.84
N ARG A 107 17.77 -9.17 0.90
CA ARG A 107 19.16 -9.59 0.78
C ARG A 107 19.96 -8.77 1.77
N HIS A 108 20.25 -9.36 2.93
CA HIS A 108 21.24 -8.82 3.85
C HIS A 108 22.58 -8.83 3.09
N VAL A 109 23.12 -7.65 2.79
CA VAL A 109 24.54 -7.47 2.43
C VAL A 109 25.39 -7.62 3.68
#